data_AF-A0AB39NNJ4-F1
#
_entry.id   AF-A0AB39NNJ4-F1
#
_cell.length_a   1.000
_cell.length_b   1.000
_cell.length_c   1.000
_cell.angle_alpha   90.00
_cell.angle_beta   90.00
_cell.angle_gamma   90.00
#
_symmetry.space_group_name_H-M   'P 1'
#
loop_
_entity.id
_entity.type
_entity.pdbx_description
1 polymer ?
#
loop_
_entity_poly.entity_id
_entity_poly.type
_entity_poly.pdbx_seq_one_letter_code
_entity_poly.pdbx_strand_id
1 'polypeptide(L)'
;MDRLQRSAWQYVAEVLPPEELPMLAAHALVDGRDSPALRELAGLPRRSDETEIRELYVQALGELGVPLPDEVTAGRRLLVSLAVGLANAELSPKEVVDRLSMTVAACTLDETQFLSIAADYSEWMSADELPEWENGLRTAAHSLTVSTDFGFGIGVPGSRRD
;
A
#
# COMPACT_ATOMS: atom_id res chain seq x y z
N MET A 1 1.72 -1.78 14.73
CA MET A 1 2.34 -2.22 13.47
C MET A 1 3.70 -1.55 13.35
N ASP A 2 4.76 -2.33 13.21
CA ASP A 2 6.11 -1.83 13.00
C ASP A 2 6.21 -1.03 11.67
N ARG A 3 6.98 0.06 11.68
CA ARG A 3 7.18 0.95 10.52
C ARG A 3 7.74 0.19 9.31
N LEU A 4 8.67 -0.73 9.56
CA LEU A 4 9.26 -1.61 8.54
C LEU A 4 8.25 -2.60 7.96
N GLN A 5 7.35 -3.11 8.79
CA GLN A 5 6.29 -3.98 8.30
C GLN A 5 5.37 -3.16 7.40
N ARG A 6 4.95 -1.95 7.82
CA ARG A 6 4.15 -1.03 7.00
C ARG A 6 4.81 -0.72 5.65
N SER A 7 6.11 -0.44 5.62
CA SER A 7 6.82 -0.16 4.37
C SER A 7 6.90 -1.39 3.45
N ALA A 8 6.96 -2.61 3.99
CA ALA A 8 6.91 -3.84 3.18
C ALA A 8 5.58 -3.97 2.42
N TRP A 9 4.47 -3.59 3.04
CA TRP A 9 3.16 -3.55 2.35
C TRP A 9 3.12 -2.49 1.25
N GLN A 10 3.64 -1.29 1.52
CA GLN A 10 3.66 -0.20 0.54
C GLN A 10 4.57 -0.50 -0.65
N TYR A 11 5.65 -1.23 -0.41
CA TYR A 11 6.55 -1.74 -1.45
C TYR A 11 5.85 -2.73 -2.38
N VAL A 12 5.19 -3.75 -1.84
CA VAL A 12 4.49 -4.76 -2.67
C VAL A 12 3.31 -4.13 -3.40
N ALA A 13 2.66 -3.12 -2.82
CA ALA A 13 1.58 -2.41 -3.45
C ALA A 13 2.02 -1.32 -4.46
N GLU A 14 3.32 -1.22 -4.75
CA GLU A 14 3.94 -0.25 -5.67
C GLU A 14 3.64 1.22 -5.36
N VAL A 15 3.33 1.53 -4.10
CA VAL A 15 3.00 2.90 -3.66
C VAL A 15 4.19 3.60 -3.03
N LEU A 16 5.22 2.84 -2.66
CA LEU A 16 6.44 3.38 -2.10
C LEU A 16 7.44 3.69 -3.23
N PRO A 17 7.73 4.97 -3.51
CA PRO A 17 8.75 5.30 -4.49
C PRO A 17 10.11 4.72 -4.06
N PRO A 18 10.86 4.11 -4.97
CA PRO A 18 12.14 3.47 -4.64
C PRO A 18 13.13 4.47 -4.01
N GLU A 19 13.09 5.74 -4.42
CA GLU A 19 13.93 6.81 -3.88
C GLU A 19 13.78 7.06 -2.36
N GLU A 20 12.66 6.64 -1.75
CA GLU A 20 12.41 6.77 -0.31
C GLU A 20 12.96 5.59 0.51
N LEU A 21 13.22 4.45 -0.13
CA LEU A 21 13.70 3.22 0.53
C LEU A 21 15.03 3.41 1.28
N PRO A 22 16.04 4.14 0.76
CA PRO A 22 17.28 4.40 1.50
C PRO A 22 17.05 5.14 2.82
N MET A 23 16.16 6.13 2.81
CA MET A 23 15.84 6.90 4.01
C MET A 23 15.06 6.05 5.02
N LEU A 24 14.14 5.20 4.56
CA LEU A 24 13.44 4.24 5.43
C LEU A 24 14.39 3.24 6.07
N ALA A 25 15.36 2.74 5.32
CA ALA A 25 16.40 1.84 5.82
C ALA A 25 17.22 2.51 6.93
N ALA A 26 17.63 3.78 6.75
CA ALA A 26 18.33 4.53 7.77
C ALA A 26 17.52 4.66 9.08
N HIS A 27 16.20 4.91 8.99
CA HIS A 27 15.35 4.94 10.18
C HIS A 27 15.22 3.56 10.85
N ALA A 28 15.10 2.49 10.07
CA ALA A 28 15.00 1.14 10.60
C ALA A 28 16.27 0.71 11.36
N LEU A 29 17.45 1.14 10.89
CA LEU A 29 18.71 0.97 11.62
C LEU A 29 18.70 1.71 12.97
N VAL A 30 18.17 2.95 13.01
CA VAL A 30 18.01 3.73 14.25
C VAL A 30 17.03 3.06 15.21
N ASP A 31 15.98 2.42 14.70
CA ASP A 31 15.01 1.64 15.48
C ASP A 31 15.58 0.30 15.99
N GLY A 32 16.86 0.02 15.73
CA GLY A 32 17.56 -1.18 16.19
C GLY A 32 17.31 -2.42 15.32
N ARG A 33 16.67 -2.27 14.17
CA ARG A 33 16.53 -3.34 13.18
C ARG A 33 17.72 -3.26 12.23
N ASP A 34 18.65 -4.18 12.43
CA ASP A 34 19.92 -4.17 11.74
C ASP A 34 20.06 -5.41 10.86
N SER A 35 20.43 -5.18 9.60
CA SER A 35 20.74 -6.22 8.63
C SER A 35 21.83 -5.69 7.68
N PRO A 36 22.74 -6.56 7.20
CA PRO A 36 23.75 -6.17 6.21
C PRO A 36 23.15 -5.43 5.00
N ALA A 37 22.11 -5.98 4.38
CA ALA A 37 21.44 -5.35 3.24
C ALA A 37 20.75 -4.03 3.59
N LEU A 38 20.22 -3.90 4.81
CA LEU A 38 19.60 -2.65 5.27
C LEU A 38 20.62 -1.52 5.44
N ARG A 39 21.85 -1.84 5.88
CA ARG A 39 22.95 -0.87 5.97
C ARG A 39 23.42 -0.42 4.59
N GLU A 40 23.50 -1.34 3.63
CA GLU A 40 23.86 -1.01 2.25
C GLU A 40 22.78 -0.12 1.62
N LEU A 41 21.51 -0.48 1.78
CA LEU A 41 20.37 0.32 1.31
C LEU A 41 20.36 1.72 1.93
N ALA A 42 20.64 1.86 3.22
CA ALA A 42 20.71 3.16 3.90
C ALA A 42 21.87 4.03 3.40
N GLY A 43 22.92 3.41 2.83
CA GLY A 43 24.06 4.09 2.23
C GLY A 43 23.85 4.53 0.78
N LEU A 44 22.80 4.06 0.11
CA LEU A 44 22.57 4.40 -1.29
C LEU A 44 22.05 5.83 -1.46
N PRO A 45 22.54 6.57 -2.48
CA PRO A 45 21.95 7.84 -2.86
C PRO A 45 20.54 7.64 -3.44
N ARG A 46 19.66 8.64 -3.25
CA ARG A 46 18.28 8.60 -3.78
C ARG A 46 18.17 8.41 -5.30
N ARG A 47 19.24 8.72 -6.05
CA ARG A 47 19.33 8.57 -7.51
C ARG A 47 20.04 7.29 -7.96
N SER A 48 20.22 6.32 -7.06
CA SER A 48 20.70 5.00 -7.43
C SER A 48 19.70 4.27 -8.33
N ASP A 49 20.16 3.20 -8.97
CA ASP A 49 19.31 2.37 -9.81
C ASP A 49 18.11 1.86 -9.01
N GLU A 50 16.89 2.10 -9.50
CA GLU A 50 15.66 1.69 -8.82
C GLU A 50 15.63 0.18 -8.59
N THR A 51 16.17 -0.60 -9.52
CA THR A 51 16.21 -2.06 -9.43
C THR A 51 17.14 -2.50 -8.31
N GLU A 52 18.33 -1.89 -8.19
CA GLU A 52 19.29 -2.15 -7.11
C GLU A 52 18.68 -1.82 -5.73
N ILE A 53 18.01 -0.67 -5.62
CA ILE A 53 17.32 -0.27 -4.39
C ILE A 53 16.23 -1.28 -4.02
N ARG A 54 15.43 -1.73 -5.00
CA ARG A 54 14.35 -2.72 -4.80
C ARG A 54 14.90 -4.08 -4.34
N GLU A 55 15.96 -4.56 -4.98
CA GLU A 55 16.61 -5.83 -4.64
C GLU A 55 17.16 -5.81 -3.21
N LEU A 56 17.88 -4.76 -2.83
CA LEU A 56 18.42 -4.60 -1.48
C LEU A 56 17.33 -4.52 -0.42
N TYR A 57 16.20 -3.88 -0.73
CA TYR A 57 15.07 -3.81 0.20
C TYR A 57 14.43 -5.19 0.42
N VAL A 58 14.21 -5.96 -0.65
CA VAL A 58 13.70 -7.35 -0.54
C VAL A 58 14.67 -8.22 0.24
N GLN A 59 15.96 -8.10 -0.02
CA GLN A 59 16.98 -8.84 0.72
C GLN A 59 16.99 -8.46 2.21
N ALA A 60 16.91 -7.18 2.54
CA ALA A 60 16.87 -6.70 3.92
C ALA A 60 15.65 -7.22 4.69
N LEU A 61 14.47 -7.26 4.04
CA LEU A 61 13.27 -7.86 4.63
C LEU A 61 13.46 -9.36 4.91
N GLY A 62 14.08 -10.09 3.98
CA GLY A 62 14.43 -11.49 4.16
C GLY A 62 15.39 -11.72 5.34
N GLU A 63 16.44 -10.91 5.45
CA GLU A 63 17.42 -10.97 6.56
C GLU A 63 16.79 -10.63 7.92
N LEU A 64 15.84 -9.69 7.96
CA LEU A 64 15.13 -9.28 9.16
C LEU A 64 13.97 -10.23 9.53
N GLY A 65 13.76 -11.29 8.76
CA GLY A 65 12.67 -12.25 8.96
C GLY A 65 11.28 -11.62 8.78
N VAL A 66 11.17 -10.53 8.03
CA VAL A 66 9.91 -9.88 7.71
C VAL A 66 9.38 -10.50 6.42
N PRO A 67 8.35 -11.36 6.48
CA PRO A 67 7.80 -11.96 5.29
C PRO A 67 7.18 -10.87 4.41
N LEU A 68 7.52 -10.89 3.12
CA LEU A 68 6.78 -10.12 2.12
C LEU A 68 5.37 -10.69 2.04
N PRO A 69 4.34 -9.85 2.15
CA PRO A 69 2.98 -10.30 1.89
C PRO A 69 2.81 -10.70 0.43
N ASP A 70 1.89 -11.62 0.16
CA ASP A 70 1.46 -11.90 -1.20
C ASP A 70 0.83 -10.64 -1.82
N GLU A 71 0.91 -10.54 -3.15
CA GLU A 71 0.44 -9.39 -3.92
C GLU A 71 -1.04 -9.08 -3.64
N VAL A 72 -1.87 -10.11 -3.42
CA VAL A 72 -3.29 -9.96 -3.11
C VAL A 72 -3.47 -9.30 -1.75
N THR A 73 -2.81 -9.78 -0.69
CA THR A 73 -2.90 -9.19 0.64
C THR A 73 -2.29 -7.77 0.67
N ALA A 74 -1.22 -7.53 -0.09
CA ALA A 74 -0.63 -6.20 -0.24
C ALA A 74 -1.58 -5.20 -0.89
N GLY A 75 -2.16 -5.57 -2.03
CA GLY A 75 -3.15 -4.76 -2.72
C GLY A 75 -4.37 -4.46 -1.85
N ARG A 76 -4.88 -5.45 -1.11
CA ARG A 76 -6.00 -5.25 -0.19
C ARG A 76 -5.67 -4.28 0.95
N ARG A 77 -4.47 -4.36 1.54
CA ARG A 77 -4.06 -3.41 2.59
C ARG A 77 -3.85 -2.01 2.05
N LEU A 78 -3.34 -1.87 0.82
CA LEU A 78 -3.29 -0.58 0.16
C LEU A 78 -4.70 -0.01 -0.01
N LEU A 79 -5.63 -0.80 -0.56
CA LEU A 79 -7.02 -0.41 -0.75
C LEU A 79 -7.65 0.13 0.54
N VAL A 80 -7.52 -0.63 1.63
CA VAL A 80 -8.01 -0.22 2.95
C VAL A 80 -7.32 1.07 3.42
N SER A 81 -6.00 1.19 3.27
CA SER A 81 -5.26 2.39 3.68
C SER A 81 -5.69 3.63 2.90
N LEU A 82 -5.95 3.50 1.60
CA LEU A 82 -6.43 4.60 0.76
C LEU A 82 -7.86 4.98 1.15
N ALA A 83 -8.73 4.00 1.39
CA ALA A 83 -10.09 4.25 1.85
C ALA A 83 -10.13 4.92 3.23
N VAL A 84 -9.28 4.50 4.17
CA VAL A 84 -9.13 5.17 5.48
C VAL A 84 -8.65 6.62 5.30
N GLY A 85 -7.61 6.83 4.50
CA GLY A 85 -7.08 8.18 4.25
C GLY A 85 -8.10 9.09 3.57
N LEU A 86 -8.90 8.56 2.64
CA LEU A 86 -9.98 9.30 2.00
C LEU A 86 -11.13 9.61 2.98
N ALA A 87 -11.51 8.64 3.81
CA ALA A 87 -12.56 8.81 4.83
C ALA A 87 -12.18 9.83 5.92
N ASN A 88 -10.89 9.91 6.28
CA ASN A 88 -10.35 10.89 7.21
C ASN A 88 -10.07 12.26 6.57
N ALA A 89 -10.32 12.42 5.27
CA ALA A 89 -9.93 13.60 4.48
C ALA A 89 -8.42 13.93 4.52
N GLU A 90 -7.58 12.91 4.76
CA GLU A 90 -6.11 13.01 4.69
C GLU A 90 -5.61 12.90 3.25
N LEU A 91 -6.40 12.25 2.38
CA LEU A 91 -6.12 12.09 0.95
C LEU A 91 -7.27 12.65 0.13
N SER A 92 -6.92 13.29 -0.99
CA SER A 92 -7.88 13.75 -1.99
C SER A 92 -8.34 12.58 -2.88
N PRO A 93 -9.58 12.59 -3.42
CA PRO A 93 -10.05 11.58 -4.37
C PRO A 93 -9.10 11.35 -5.54
N LYS A 94 -8.49 12.44 -6.06
CA LYS A 94 -7.51 12.38 -7.13
C LYS A 94 -6.20 11.69 -6.73
N GLU A 95 -5.72 11.92 -5.51
CA GLU A 95 -4.51 11.26 -4.99
C GLU A 95 -4.74 9.76 -4.79
N VAL A 96 -5.97 9.36 -4.45
CA VAL A 96 -6.35 7.95 -4.35
C VAL A 96 -6.27 7.28 -5.71
N VAL A 97 -6.85 7.87 -6.76
CA VAL A 97 -6.82 7.31 -8.12
C VAL A 97 -5.39 7.25 -8.66
N ASP A 98 -4.60 8.31 -8.46
CA ASP A 98 -3.20 8.39 -8.89
C ASP A 98 -2.33 7.29 -8.24
N ARG A 99 -2.57 7.00 -6.96
CA ARG A 99 -1.87 5.92 -6.23
C ARG A 99 -2.42 4.53 -6.50
N LEU A 100 -3.58 4.42 -7.16
CA LEU A 100 -4.19 3.14 -7.50
C LEU A 100 -3.56 2.63 -8.81
N SER A 101 -2.29 2.23 -8.77
CA SER A 101 -1.45 1.96 -9.95
C SER A 101 -1.81 0.70 -10.78
N MET A 102 -3.03 0.17 -10.64
CA MET A 102 -3.55 -1.04 -11.30
C MET A 102 -2.78 -2.34 -11.00
N THR A 103 -3.36 -3.15 -10.12
CA THR A 103 -3.49 -4.64 -10.16
C THR A 103 -3.90 -5.16 -8.77
N VAL A 104 -4.83 -4.46 -8.11
CA VAL A 104 -5.37 -4.96 -6.85
C VAL A 104 -6.51 -5.93 -7.13
N ALA A 105 -6.32 -7.20 -6.81
CA ALA A 105 -7.40 -8.18 -6.86
C ALA A 105 -8.42 -7.92 -5.74
N ALA A 106 -9.64 -7.50 -6.08
CA ALA A 106 -10.73 -7.40 -5.11
C ALA A 106 -11.20 -8.80 -4.69
N CYS A 107 -11.34 -8.99 -3.38
CA CYS A 107 -11.85 -10.22 -2.77
C CYS A 107 -13.25 -10.05 -2.17
N THR A 108 -13.69 -8.80 -1.96
CA THR A 108 -15.00 -8.48 -1.39
C THR A 108 -15.83 -7.58 -2.31
N LEU A 109 -17.14 -7.54 -2.07
CA LEU A 109 -18.05 -6.66 -2.80
C LEU A 109 -17.69 -5.18 -2.58
N ASP A 110 -17.37 -4.79 -1.34
CA ASP A 110 -17.00 -3.40 -1.00
C ASP A 110 -15.68 -2.97 -1.66
N GLU A 111 -14.69 -3.87 -1.70
CA GLU A 111 -13.43 -3.64 -2.44
C GLU A 111 -13.70 -3.50 -3.94
N THR A 112 -14.57 -4.35 -4.50
CA THR A 112 -14.94 -4.29 -5.92
C THR A 112 -15.65 -2.98 -6.23
N GLN A 113 -16.60 -2.57 -5.38
CA GLN A 113 -17.35 -1.32 -5.56
C GLN A 113 -16.42 -0.10 -5.52
N PHE A 114 -15.50 -0.04 -4.56
CA PHE A 114 -14.53 1.04 -4.46
C PHE A 114 -13.59 1.09 -5.67
N LEU A 115 -13.05 -0.06 -6.10
CA LEU A 115 -12.23 -0.14 -7.31
C LEU A 115 -12.99 0.26 -8.57
N SER A 116 -14.24 -0.19 -8.72
CA SER A 116 -15.07 0.16 -9.88
C SER A 116 -15.33 1.66 -9.98
N ILE A 117 -15.63 2.34 -8.86
CA ILE A 117 -15.82 3.80 -8.87
C ILE A 117 -14.50 4.52 -9.12
N ALA A 118 -13.39 4.06 -8.53
CA ALA A 118 -12.07 4.63 -8.79
C ALA A 118 -11.65 4.49 -10.27
N ALA A 119 -11.96 3.34 -10.89
CA ALA A 119 -11.67 3.06 -12.29
C ALA A 119 -12.56 3.83 -13.27
N ASP A 120 -13.72 4.33 -12.82
CA ASP A 120 -14.61 5.18 -13.60
C ASP A 120 -14.06 6.60 -13.78
N TYR A 121 -13.01 6.98 -13.03
CA TYR A 121 -12.37 8.28 -13.17
C TYR A 121 -11.89 8.52 -14.60
N SER A 122 -12.24 9.69 -15.13
CA SER A 122 -11.77 10.17 -16.42
C SER A 122 -11.30 11.61 -16.30
N GLU A 123 -10.13 11.93 -16.88
CA GLU A 123 -9.62 13.30 -16.98
C GLU A 123 -10.56 14.24 -17.77
N TRP A 124 -11.51 13.66 -18.49
CA TRP A 124 -12.51 14.35 -19.31
C TRP A 124 -13.89 14.47 -18.63
N MET A 125 -14.01 14.12 -17.35
CA MET A 125 -15.26 14.32 -16.60
C MET A 125 -15.69 15.78 -16.59
N SER A 126 -16.99 16.02 -16.74
CA SER A 126 -17.57 17.35 -16.69
C SER A 126 -17.49 17.94 -15.28
N ALA A 127 -17.52 19.26 -15.17
CA ALA A 127 -17.49 19.97 -13.88
C ALA A 127 -18.66 19.61 -12.95
N ASP A 128 -19.79 19.15 -13.51
CA ASP A 128 -20.96 18.68 -12.75
C ASP A 128 -20.86 17.19 -12.37
N GLU A 129 -20.09 16.38 -13.10
CA GLU A 129 -19.91 14.94 -12.87
C GLU A 129 -18.82 14.65 -11.84
N LEU A 130 -17.79 15.50 -11.79
CA LEU A 130 -16.66 15.37 -10.87
C LEU A 130 -17.11 15.34 -9.39
N PRO A 131 -17.98 16.24 -8.88
CA PRO A 131 -18.43 16.23 -7.50
C PRO A 131 -19.27 14.99 -7.16
N GLU A 132 -20.09 14.50 -8.10
CA GLU A 132 -20.89 13.28 -7.92
C GLU A 132 -19.98 12.05 -7.81
N TRP A 133 -18.99 11.95 -8.71
CA TRP A 133 -17.98 10.90 -8.67
C TRP A 133 -17.18 10.93 -7.36
N GLU A 134 -16.69 12.10 -6.94
CA GLU A 134 -15.93 12.23 -5.69
C GLU A 134 -16.77 11.80 -4.47
N ASN A 135 -18.05 12.18 -4.44
CA ASN A 135 -18.96 11.80 -3.36
C ASN A 135 -19.24 10.28 -3.38
N GLY A 136 -19.38 9.68 -4.56
CA GLY A 136 -19.48 8.24 -4.73
C GLY A 136 -18.25 7.50 -4.21
N LEU A 137 -17.05 8.00 -4.54
CA LEU A 137 -15.78 7.41 -4.08
C LEU A 137 -15.62 7.51 -2.56
N ARG A 138 -15.95 8.67 -1.96
CA ARG A 138 -15.94 8.83 -0.49
C ARG A 138 -16.94 7.90 0.19
N THR A 139 -18.13 7.76 -0.37
CA THR A 139 -19.17 6.86 0.17
C THR A 139 -18.70 5.40 0.15
N ALA A 140 -18.11 4.96 -0.96
CA ALA A 140 -17.56 3.61 -1.07
C ALA A 140 -16.37 3.39 -0.13
N ALA A 141 -15.50 4.39 0.08
CA ALA A 141 -14.44 4.33 1.09
C ALA A 141 -15.01 4.16 2.50
N HIS A 142 -16.06 4.90 2.85
CA HIS A 142 -16.72 4.73 4.15
C HIS A 142 -17.31 3.32 4.33
N SER A 143 -17.98 2.77 3.32
CA SER A 143 -18.47 1.38 3.38
C SER A 143 -17.32 0.39 3.56
N LEU A 144 -16.23 0.55 2.81
CA LEU A 144 -15.06 -0.34 2.90
C LEU A 144 -14.39 -0.26 4.28
N THR A 145 -14.24 0.94 4.86
CA THR A 145 -13.65 1.10 6.20
C THR A 145 -14.51 0.47 7.29
N VAL A 146 -15.83 0.65 7.23
CA VAL A 146 -16.77 0.02 8.17
C VAL A 146 -16.74 -1.50 8.05
N SER A 147 -16.79 -2.06 6.83
CA SER A 147 -16.69 -3.51 6.60
C SER A 147 -15.35 -4.10 7.05
N THR A 148 -14.26 -3.32 6.96
CA THR A 148 -12.93 -3.76 7.37
C THR A 148 -12.72 -3.71 8.89
N ASP A 149 -13.38 -2.77 9.59
CA ASP A 149 -13.39 -2.70 11.05
C ASP A 149 -14.00 -3.98 11.67
N PHE A 150 -14.99 -4.57 11.01
CA PHE A 150 -15.55 -5.88 11.36
C PHE A 150 -14.68 -7.08 10.96
N GLY A 151 -13.64 -6.88 10.14
CA GLY A 151 -12.86 -7.94 9.47
C GLY A 151 -11.41 -8.10 9.94
N PHE A 152 -10.88 -7.24 10.82
CA PHE A 152 -9.49 -7.31 11.31
C PHE A 152 -9.23 -8.45 12.32
N GLY A 153 -9.99 -9.53 12.26
CA GLY A 153 -9.57 -10.82 12.80
C GLY A 153 -8.54 -11.43 11.86
N ILE A 154 -7.27 -11.38 12.24
CA ILE A 154 -6.15 -12.01 11.53
C ILE A 154 -6.44 -13.51 11.36
N GLY A 155 -7.02 -13.89 10.23
CA GLY A 155 -7.04 -15.25 9.74
C GLY A 155 -5.71 -15.54 9.05
N VAL A 156 -4.72 -16.02 9.81
CA VAL A 156 -3.62 -16.81 9.25
C VAL A 156 -4.26 -17.97 8.49
N PRO A 157 -4.06 -18.14 7.17
CA PRO A 157 -4.29 -19.42 6.55
C PRO A 157 -3.21 -20.37 7.08
N GLY A 158 -3.60 -21.20 8.03
CA GLY A 158 -2.74 -22.23 8.60
C GLY A 158 -2.13 -23.09 7.51
N SER A 159 -0.84 -23.40 7.68
CA SER A 159 -0.09 -24.37 6.88
C SER A 159 -0.95 -25.60 6.58
N ARG A 160 -1.26 -25.83 5.29
CA ARG A 160 -1.57 -27.17 4.84
C ARG A 160 -0.25 -27.86 4.52
N ARG A 161 0.25 -28.61 5.49
CA ARG A 161 1.18 -29.73 5.26
C ARG A 161 0.40 -30.83 4.56
N ASP A 162 0.93 -31.33 3.47
CA ASP A 162 0.97 -32.76 3.15
C ASP A 162 2.26 -33.03 2.37
#